data_AF-A0A9E5JIK9-F1
#
_entry.id   AF-A0A9E5JIK9-F1
#
_cell.length_a   1.000
_cell.length_b   1.000
_cell.length_c   1.000
_cell.angle_alpha   90.00
_cell.angle_beta   90.00
_cell.angle_gamma   90.00
#
_symmetry.space_group_name_H-M   'P 1'
#
loop_
_entity.id
_entity.type
_entity.pdbx_description
1 polymer ?
#
loop_
_entity_poly.entity_id
_entity_poly.type
_entity_poly.pdbx_seq_one_letter_code
_entity_poly.pdbx_strand_id
1 'polypeptide(L)' 'MNTDVVIVGGGPVGMTLSIALSHLGLRSIVV' A
#
# COMPACT_ATOMS: atom_id res chain seq x y z
N MET A 1 1.78 8.73 -12.62
CA MET A 1 1.19 7.70 -11.74
C MET A 1 0.50 8.41 -10.60
N ASN A 2 -0.82 8.30 -10.45
CA ASN A 2 -1.56 8.94 -9.36
C ASN A 2 -1.82 7.89 -8.26
N THR A 3 -1.12 7.95 -7.12
CA THR A 3 -1.32 7.02 -6.01
C THR A 3 -1.36 7.83 -4.72
N ASP A 4 -2.15 7.39 -3.75
CA ASP A 4 -2.33 8.13 -2.49
C ASP A 4 -1.16 7.86 -1.53
N VAL A 5 -0.63 6.63 -1.56
CA VAL A 5 0.43 6.19 -0.65
C VAL A 5 1.49 5.36 -1.39
N VAL A 6 2.77 5.63 -1.10
CA VAL A 6 3.90 4.78 -1.49
C VAL A 6 4.39 4.04 -0.25
N ILE A 7 4.43 2.71 -0.32
CA ILE A 7 4.94 1.83 0.72
C ILE A 7 6.34 1.38 0.33
N VAL A 8 7.34 1.68 1.16
CA VAL A 8 8.72 1.25 0.93
C VAL A 8 8.98 -0.02 1.73
N GLY A 9 9.20 -1.14 1.05
CA GLY A 9 9.43 -2.47 1.60
C GLY A 9 8.22 -3.41 1.46
N GLY A 10 8.35 -4.44 0.63
CA GLY A 10 7.34 -5.48 0.39
C GLY A 10 7.31 -6.65 1.38
N GLY A 11 7.79 -6.43 2.61
CA GLY A 11 7.73 -7.44 3.67
C GLY A 11 6.29 -7.64 4.20
N PRO A 12 6.11 -8.52 5.20
CA PRO A 12 4.79 -8.82 5.76
C PRO A 12 4.02 -7.56 6.17
N VAL A 13 4.70 -6.62 6.84
CA VAL A 13 4.11 -5.35 7.28
C VAL A 13 3.66 -4.48 6.09
N GLY A 14 4.49 -4.34 5.06
CA GLY A 14 4.17 -3.52 3.88
C GLY A 14 3.01 -4.11 3.07
N MET A 15 2.98 -5.43 2.93
CA MET A 15 1.87 -6.14 2.27
C MET A 15 0.57 -6.05 3.07
N THR A 16 0.61 -6.23 4.40
CA THR A 16 -0.57 -6.07 5.25
C THR A 16 -1.11 -4.64 5.19
N LEU A 17 -0.24 -3.64 5.19
CA LEU A 17 -0.63 -2.24 5.01
C LEU A 17 -1.30 -2.01 3.66
N SER A 18 -0.75 -2.55 2.57
CA SER A 18 -1.33 -2.42 1.23
C SER A 18 -2.75 -2.99 1.16
N ILE A 19 -2.98 -4.14 1.78
CA ILE A 19 -4.32 -4.76 1.88
C ILE A 19 -5.27 -3.88 2.70
N ALA A 20 -4.83 -3.37 3.85
CA ALA A 20 -5.64 -2.49 4.70
C ALA A 20 -6.04 -1.20 3.97
N LEU A 21 -5.11 -0.59 3.24
CA LEU A 21 -5.38 0.60 2.41
C LEU A 21 -6.39 0.31 1.30
N SER A 22 -6.33 -0.88 0.69
CA SER A 22 -7.31 -1.30 -0.32
C SER A 22 -8.73 -1.39 0.27
N HIS A 23 -8.91 -1.87 1.50
CA HIS A 23 -10.22 -1.90 2.17
C HIS A 23 -10.76 -0.51 2.51
N LEU A 24 -9.88 0.49 2.61
CA LEU A 24 -10.24 1.90 2.81
C LEU A 24 -10.45 2.65 1.49
N GLY A 25 -10.34 1.98 0.35
CA GLY A 25 -10.46 2.60 -0.98
C GLY A 25 -9.26 3.46 -1.39
N LEU A 26 -8.13 3.36 -0.68
CA LEU A 26 -6.91 4.10 -0.98
C LEU A 26 -6.02 3.30 -1.93
N ARG A 27 -5.44 4.00 -2.90
CA ARG A 27 -4.53 3.41 -3.88
C ARG A 27 -3.10 3.49 -3.36
N SER A 28 -2.50 2.32 -3.15
CA SER A 28 -1.09 2.22 -2.75
C SER A 28 -0.22 1.56 -3.84
N ILE A 29 1.06 1.92 -3.85
CA ILE A 29 2.10 1.20 -4.60
C ILE A 29 3.18 0.75 -3.61
N VAL A 30 3.63 -0.49 -3.74
CA VAL A 30 4.72 -1.06 -2.93
C VAL A 30 5.99 -1.04 -3.77
N VAL A 31 7.07 -0.52 -3.19
CA VAL A 31 8.41 -0.40 -3.80
C VAL A 31 9.42 -1.15 -2.95
#